data_AF-A0A1L9AYR0-F1
#
_entry.id   AF-A0A1L9AYR0-F1
#
_cell.length_a   1.000
_cell.length_b   1.000
_cell.length_c   1.000
_cell.angle_alpha   90.00
_cell.angle_beta   90.00
_cell.angle_gamma   90.00
#
_symmetry.space_group_name_H-M   'P 1'
#
loop_
_entity.id
_entity.type
_entity.pdbx_description
1 polymer ?
#
loop_
_entity_poly.entity_id
_entity_poly.type
_entity_poly.pdbx_seq_one_letter_code
_entity_poly.pdbx_strand_id
1 'polypeptide(L)'
;MLAGRSRPGKAFTPKQKQIVKQKNAEEHEGKNRCENCDVETVPGKKHEKGVTPPRNETQVDHKIPKAKGGPGDVDNAQVLCRDCNLKKGSKEPGQEEAP
;
A
#
# COMPACT_ATOMS: atom_id res chain seq x y z
N MET A 1 -1.14 -21.47 3.28
CA MET A 1 -1.80 -20.76 2.16
C MET A 1 -3.11 -20.17 2.68
N LEU A 2 -3.25 -18.85 2.85
CA LEU A 2 -4.55 -18.25 3.19
C LEU A 2 -5.38 -18.13 1.91
N ALA A 3 -5.91 -19.26 1.45
CA ALA A 3 -6.85 -19.32 0.34
C ALA A 3 -8.26 -18.92 0.83
N GLY A 4 -8.96 -18.09 0.05
CA GLY A 4 -10.37 -18.42 -0.25
C GLY A 4 -11.49 -17.61 0.39
N ARG A 5 -11.34 -16.32 0.68
CA ARG A 5 -12.52 -15.42 0.74
C ARG A 5 -12.12 -14.00 0.41
N SER A 6 -12.58 -13.50 -0.74
CA SER A 6 -12.52 -12.06 -1.06
C SER A 6 -13.11 -11.28 0.11
N ARG A 7 -12.43 -10.22 0.55
CA ARG A 7 -12.83 -9.38 1.69
C ARG A 7 -13.29 -8.00 1.21
N PRO A 8 -14.39 -7.90 0.44
CA PRO A 8 -14.82 -6.66 -0.19
C PRO A 8 -15.01 -5.55 0.84
N GLY A 9 -14.47 -4.36 0.55
CA GLY A 9 -14.56 -3.19 1.41
C GLY A 9 -13.92 -3.35 2.79
N LYS A 10 -13.10 -4.38 3.05
CA LYS A 10 -12.40 -4.57 4.32
C LYS A 10 -10.99 -4.00 4.27
N ALA A 11 -10.51 -3.60 5.45
CA ALA A 11 -9.11 -3.27 5.64
C ALA A 11 -8.22 -4.53 5.61
N PHE A 12 -6.96 -4.35 5.23
CA PHE A 12 -5.93 -5.38 5.37
C PHE A 12 -5.67 -5.69 6.84
N THR A 13 -5.52 -6.96 7.15
CA THR A 13 -5.00 -7.44 8.44
C THR A 13 -3.50 -7.15 8.56
N PRO A 14 -2.94 -7.08 9.78
CA PRO A 14 -1.50 -6.92 9.98
C PRO A 14 -0.66 -7.97 9.24
N LYS A 15 -1.13 -9.23 9.25
CA LYS A 15 -0.48 -10.33 8.53
C LYS A 15 -0.47 -10.12 7.01
N GLN A 16 -1.58 -9.65 6.43
CA GLN A 16 -1.62 -9.33 5.00
C GLN A 16 -0.66 -8.19 4.66
N LYS A 17 -0.61 -7.12 5.48
CA LYS A 17 0.34 -6.03 5.28
C LYS A 17 1.79 -6.52 5.33
N GLN A 18 2.11 -7.45 6.22
CA GLN A 18 3.44 -8.06 6.29
C GLN A 18 3.77 -8.87 5.03
N ILE A 19 2.83 -9.71 4.55
CA ILE A 19 3.01 -10.49 3.32
C ILE A 19 3.25 -9.57 2.11
N VAL A 20 2.51 -8.48 1.99
CA VAL A 20 2.65 -7.52 0.88
C VAL A 20 4.03 -6.87 0.89
N LYS A 21 4.50 -6.41 2.07
CA LYS A 21 5.85 -5.85 2.22
C LYS A 21 6.95 -6.88 1.94
N GLN A 22 6.75 -8.12 2.37
CA GLN A 22 7.70 -9.19 2.11
C GLN A 22 7.81 -9.46 0.60
N LYS A 23 6.68 -9.65 -0.10
CA LYS A 23 6.67 -9.85 -1.55
C LYS A 23 7.36 -8.70 -2.28
N ASN A 24 7.02 -7.46 -1.93
CA ASN A 24 7.66 -6.29 -2.53
C ASN A 24 9.18 -6.28 -2.28
N ALA A 25 9.62 -6.58 -1.07
CA ALA A 25 11.05 -6.69 -0.78
C ALA A 25 11.74 -7.85 -1.53
N GLU A 26 11.09 -9.00 -1.68
CA GLU A 26 11.61 -10.15 -2.44
C GLU A 26 11.87 -9.80 -3.91
N GLU A 27 11.01 -8.98 -4.52
CA GLU A 27 11.16 -8.48 -5.90
C GLU A 27 12.17 -7.31 -6.03
N HIS A 28 12.61 -6.73 -4.90
CA HIS A 28 13.41 -5.49 -4.87
C HIS A 28 14.63 -5.62 -3.94
N GLU A 29 15.42 -6.68 -4.11
CA GLU A 29 16.72 -6.85 -3.44
C GLU A 29 16.65 -6.77 -1.90
N GLY A 30 15.54 -7.22 -1.32
CA GLY A 30 15.27 -7.19 0.12
C GLY A 30 14.77 -5.84 0.66
N LYS A 31 14.51 -4.86 -0.20
CA LYS A 31 14.08 -3.51 0.18
C LYS A 31 12.67 -3.21 -0.30
N ASN A 32 11.87 -2.55 0.53
CA ASN A 32 10.54 -2.13 0.08
C ASN A 32 10.65 -0.92 -0.87
N ARG A 33 10.08 -1.01 -2.06
CA ARG A 33 10.00 0.08 -3.04
C ARG A 33 8.56 0.46 -3.36
N CYS A 34 8.34 1.75 -3.57
CA CYS A 34 7.05 2.28 -3.96
C CYS A 34 6.67 1.80 -5.37
N GLU A 35 5.55 1.10 -5.53
CA GLU A 35 5.07 0.61 -6.84
C GLU A 35 4.69 1.75 -7.82
N ASN A 36 4.54 2.99 -7.34
CA ASN A 36 4.19 4.14 -8.18
C ASN A 36 5.40 5.01 -8.61
N CYS A 37 6.42 5.17 -7.76
CA CYS A 37 7.54 6.07 -8.04
C CYS A 37 8.92 5.46 -7.78
N ASP A 38 8.97 4.16 -7.54
CA ASP A 38 10.18 3.31 -7.38
C ASP A 38 11.15 3.72 -6.24
N VAL A 39 10.79 4.72 -5.43
CA VAL A 39 11.63 5.13 -4.29
C VAL A 39 11.70 4.03 -3.23
N GLU A 40 12.89 3.81 -2.69
CA GLU A 40 13.09 2.98 -1.50
C GLU A 40 12.34 3.61 -0.31
N THR A 41 11.54 2.78 0.34
CA THR A 41 10.70 3.18 1.46
C THR A 41 11.29 2.73 2.79
N VAL A 42 11.02 3.51 3.84
CA VAL A 42 11.43 3.19 5.21
C VAL A 42 10.25 2.60 5.99
N PRO A 43 10.48 1.60 6.85
CA PRO A 43 9.42 1.02 7.66
C PRO A 43 8.67 2.08 8.48
N GLY A 44 7.34 2.03 8.40
CA GLY A 44 6.50 2.94 9.18
C GLY A 44 6.57 2.72 10.68
N LYS A 45 6.52 3.82 11.42
CA LYS A 45 6.53 3.82 12.88
C LYS A 45 5.12 4.02 13.42
N LYS A 46 4.91 3.66 14.69
CA LYS A 46 3.64 3.99 15.37
C LYS A 46 3.49 5.51 15.41
N HIS A 47 2.28 6.00 15.17
CA HIS A 47 1.97 7.42 15.24
C HIS A 47 2.36 8.01 16.61
N GLU A 48 3.07 9.13 16.57
CA GLU A 48 3.48 9.92 17.72
C GLU A 48 2.97 11.36 17.54
N LYS A 49 2.33 11.91 18.58
CA LYS A 49 1.71 13.25 18.49
C LYS A 49 2.79 14.31 18.26
N GLY A 50 2.60 15.12 17.21
CA GLY A 50 3.54 16.18 16.85
C GLY A 50 4.69 15.74 15.93
N VAL A 51 4.79 14.45 15.62
CA VAL A 51 5.82 13.92 14.71
C VAL A 51 5.21 13.72 13.32
N THR A 52 5.82 14.36 12.32
CA THR A 52 5.47 14.11 10.91
C THR A 52 6.33 12.95 10.39
N PRO A 53 5.73 11.82 9.94
CA PRO A 53 6.49 10.71 9.38
C PRO A 53 7.23 11.11 8.10
N PRO A 54 8.32 10.40 7.74
CA PRO A 54 9.06 10.68 6.51
C PRO A 54 8.18 10.47 5.27
N ARG A 55 8.47 11.23 4.22
CA ARG A 55 7.73 11.18 2.94
C ARG A 55 7.82 9.83 2.23
N ASN A 56 8.88 9.08 2.50
CA ASN A 56 9.09 7.73 1.98
C ASN A 56 8.70 6.63 2.96
N GLU A 57 7.85 6.90 3.96
CA GLU A 57 7.33 5.85 4.84
C GLU A 57 6.52 4.79 4.06
N THR A 58 6.78 3.51 4.30
CA THR A 58 6.08 2.38 3.65
C THR A 58 4.62 2.30 4.08
N GLN A 59 3.71 2.53 3.14
CA GLN A 59 2.27 2.33 3.25
C GLN A 59 1.84 1.10 2.45
N VAL A 60 0.83 0.39 2.96
CA VAL A 60 0.15 -0.69 2.22
C VAL A 60 -1.26 -0.22 1.94
N ASP A 61 -1.54 0.01 0.66
CA ASP A 61 -2.79 0.59 0.19
C ASP A 61 -3.51 -0.31 -0.81
N HIS A 62 -4.79 -0.06 -1.02
CA HIS A 62 -5.58 -0.82 -1.98
C HIS A 62 -5.33 -0.33 -3.42
N LYS A 63 -5.11 -1.24 -4.37
CA LYS A 63 -5.11 -0.96 -5.82
C LYS A 63 -6.46 -0.43 -6.26
N ILE A 64 -7.51 -1.22 -6.07
CA ILE A 64 -8.90 -0.79 -6.16
C ILE A 64 -9.29 -0.20 -4.79
N PRO A 65 -9.61 1.10 -4.69
CA PRO A 65 -9.90 1.75 -3.43
C PRO A 65 -10.98 1.04 -2.63
N LYS A 66 -10.78 0.94 -1.31
CA LYS A 66 -11.77 0.40 -0.37
C LYS A 66 -13.15 1.05 -0.52
N ALA A 67 -13.19 2.37 -0.75
CA ALA A 67 -14.42 3.14 -0.95
C ALA A 67 -15.21 2.72 -2.21
N LYS A 68 -14.54 2.14 -3.21
CA LYS A 68 -15.14 1.58 -4.43
C LYS A 68 -15.42 0.07 -4.32
N GLY A 69 -15.39 -0.48 -3.10
CA GLY A 69 -15.63 -1.90 -2.84
C GLY A 69 -14.40 -2.80 -3.00
N GLY A 70 -13.23 -2.23 -3.28
CA GLY A 70 -11.98 -2.99 -3.44
C GLY A 70 -11.70 -3.92 -2.25
N PRO A 71 -11.29 -5.17 -2.48
CA PRO A 71 -11.19 -6.15 -1.42
C PRO A 71 -9.90 -6.00 -0.61
N GLY A 72 -9.96 -6.34 0.67
CA GLY A 72 -8.83 -6.32 1.60
C GLY A 72 -8.01 -7.62 1.57
N ASP A 73 -7.56 -8.04 0.40
CA ASP A 73 -6.68 -9.20 0.18
C ASP A 73 -5.32 -8.79 -0.40
N VAL A 74 -4.35 -9.70 -0.36
CA VAL A 74 -2.96 -9.42 -0.75
C VAL A 74 -2.87 -9.05 -2.23
N ASP A 75 -3.77 -9.55 -3.07
CA ASP A 75 -3.72 -9.35 -4.51
C ASP A 75 -4.18 -7.94 -4.90
N ASN A 76 -5.12 -7.37 -4.14
CA ASN A 76 -5.52 -5.96 -4.27
C ASN A 76 -4.65 -4.98 -3.46
N ALA A 77 -3.53 -5.43 -2.90
CA ALA A 77 -2.63 -4.55 -2.16
C ALA A 77 -1.47 -4.04 -3.02
N GLN A 78 -0.96 -2.86 -2.67
CA GLN A 78 0.29 -2.29 -3.21
C GLN A 78 1.10 -1.61 -2.11
N VAL A 79 2.42 -1.59 -2.26
CA VAL A 79 3.36 -0.80 -1.46
C VAL A 79 3.51 0.59 -2.07
N LEU A 80 3.21 1.62 -1.29
CA LEU A 80 3.39 3.02 -1.67
C LEU A 80 4.24 3.76 -0.64
N CYS A 81 4.99 4.76 -1.10
CA CYS A 81 5.53 5.77 -0.19
C CYS A 81 4.40 6.67 0.34
N ARG A 82 4.61 7.32 1.49
CA ARG A 82 3.63 8.24 2.09
C ARG A 82 3.15 9.30 1.10
N ASP A 83 4.04 9.93 0.33
CA ASP A 83 3.65 10.97 -0.63
C ASP A 83 2.75 10.41 -1.74
N CYS A 84 3.07 9.24 -2.32
CA CYS A 84 2.23 8.62 -3.35
C CYS A 84 0.90 8.14 -2.78
N ASN A 85 0.89 7.56 -1.58
CA ASN A 85 -0.32 7.13 -0.89
C ASN A 85 -1.29 8.31 -0.64
N LEU A 86 -0.75 9.45 -0.17
CA LEU A 86 -1.55 10.66 0.05
C LEU A 86 -2.09 11.24 -1.26
N LYS A 87 -1.29 11.25 -2.34
CA LYS A 87 -1.72 11.72 -3.67
C LYS A 87 -2.79 10.83 -4.29
N LYS A 88 -2.69 9.51 -4.10
CA LYS A 88 -3.65 8.54 -4.63
C LYS A 88 -5.04 8.75 -4.05
N GLY A 89 -5.15 8.83 -2.72
CA GLY A 89 -6.44 8.92 -2.05
C GLY A 89 -7.41 7.80 -2.50
N SER A 90 -8.61 8.19 -2.94
CA SER A 90 -9.64 7.24 -3.44
C SER A 90 -9.63 7.05 -4.97
N LYS A 91 -8.55 7.45 -5.66
CA LYS A 91 -8.40 7.26 -7.11
C LYS A 91 -7.97 5.82 -7.44
N GLU A 92 -8.41 5.32 -8.60
CA GLU A 92 -7.95 4.03 -9.15
C GLU A 92 -6.67 4.22 -9.98
N PRO A 93 -5.79 3.20 -10.07
CA PRO A 93 -4.67 3.23 -10.99
C PRO A 93 -5.20 3.35 -12.43
N GLY A 94 -4.69 4.31 -13.20
CA GLY A 94 -5.09 4.53 -14.60
C GLY A 94 -6.15 5.60 -14.84
N GLN A 95 -6.61 6.33 -13.81
CA GLN A 95 -7.23 7.65 -14.07
C GLN A 95 -6.11 8.65 -14.35
N GLU A 96 -5.48 8.54 -15.52
CA GLU A 96 -4.77 9.65 -16.15
C GLU A 96 -5.72 10.85 -16.14
N GLU A 97 -5.24 11.99 -15.65
CA GLU A 97 -5.95 13.25 -15.83
C GLU A 97 -5.98 13.46 -17.35
N ALA A 98 -7.12 13.13 -17.97
CA ALA A 98 -7.39 13.49 -19.34
C ALA A 98 -7.14 15.00 -19.47
N PRO A 99 -6.41 15.46 -20.51
CA PRO A 99 -6.04 16.85 -20.69
C PRO A 99 -7.24 17.78 -20.77
#